data_AF-A0A855X5N2-F1
#
_entry.id   AF-A0A855X5N2-F1
#
_cell.length_a   1.000
_cell.length_b   1.000
_cell.length_c   1.000
_cell.angle_alpha   90.00
_cell.angle_beta   90.00
_cell.angle_gamma   90.00
#
_symmetry.space_group_name_H-M   'P 1'
#
loop_
_entity.id
_entity.type
_entity.pdbx_description
1 polymer ?
#
loop_
_entity_poly.entity_id
_entity_poly.type
_entity_poly.pdbx_seq_one_letter_code
_entity_poly.pdbx_strand_id
1 'polypeptide(L)'
;MVSVVDAGYNPSRTVTSNPEGGPSDSAQWWYPYETRKGACFSSDVPGQTTFGPATTPSSNGYGGPTGITVRVDSTVGDKLYAYVLFDRDGDGIADNVDNCISVANPDQADPDGDGIGSVCDNCPTVYNPNQADSDHNGIGDACQSCCVGTTGNVNMTGIVDLADLSSLVSYLTGQGYILPCSDEANVNKSGIVDLADLSALVSYLTGGGYVLPNCL
;
A
#
# COMPACT_ATOMS: atom_id res chain seq x y z
N MET A 1 8.42 -32.34 -27.91
CA MET A 1 8.07 -30.90 -27.98
C MET A 1 6.60 -30.80 -27.62
N VAL A 2 6.26 -30.28 -26.44
CA VAL A 2 4.86 -30.04 -26.06
C VAL A 2 4.57 -28.60 -26.48
N SER A 3 3.50 -28.43 -27.28
CA SER A 3 3.05 -27.13 -27.74
C SER A 3 2.04 -26.59 -26.72
N VAL A 4 2.35 -25.45 -26.13
CA VAL A 4 1.39 -24.68 -25.32
C VAL A 4 0.45 -24.00 -26.30
N VAL A 5 -0.82 -24.37 -26.29
CA VAL A 5 -1.84 -23.68 -27.08
C VAL A 5 -2.50 -22.69 -26.13
N ASP A 6 -2.22 -21.41 -26.34
CA ASP A 6 -3.00 -20.31 -25.76
C ASP A 6 -4.45 -20.46 -26.24
N ALA A 7 -5.35 -20.83 -25.33
CA ALA A 7 -6.78 -20.98 -25.66
C ALA A 7 -7.50 -19.63 -25.81
N GLY A 8 -6.78 -18.51 -25.65
CA GLY A 8 -7.32 -17.18 -25.80
C GLY A 8 -8.13 -16.73 -24.59
N TYR A 9 -8.03 -15.43 -24.29
CA TYR A 9 -8.92 -14.70 -23.41
C TYR A 9 -10.37 -14.83 -23.87
N ASN A 10 -11.24 -15.47 -23.06
CA ASN A 10 -12.68 -15.54 -23.34
C ASN A 10 -13.47 -14.72 -22.30
N PRO A 11 -13.80 -13.45 -22.59
CA PRO A 11 -14.52 -12.56 -21.68
C PRO A 11 -15.99 -12.94 -21.45
N SER A 12 -16.47 -14.01 -22.11
CA SER A 12 -17.89 -14.38 -22.15
C SER A 12 -18.27 -15.41 -21.08
N ARG A 13 -17.30 -15.91 -20.31
CA ARG A 13 -17.52 -17.01 -19.36
C ARG A 13 -17.31 -16.55 -17.92
N THR A 14 -18.33 -15.91 -17.38
CA THR A 14 -18.51 -15.78 -15.94
C THR A 14 -18.76 -17.17 -15.36
N VAL A 15 -17.74 -17.78 -14.76
CA VAL A 15 -17.90 -18.99 -13.95
C VAL A 15 -18.29 -18.51 -12.55
N THR A 16 -19.59 -18.37 -12.30
CA THR A 16 -20.13 -17.86 -11.02
C THR A 16 -20.07 -18.86 -9.87
N SER A 17 -19.50 -20.05 -10.11
CA SER A 17 -19.28 -21.09 -9.10
C SER A 17 -18.32 -22.14 -9.66
N ASN A 18 -17.45 -22.69 -8.82
CA ASN A 18 -16.84 -23.99 -9.14
C ASN A 18 -17.96 -25.05 -9.28
N PRO A 19 -17.71 -26.23 -9.86
CA PRO A 19 -18.70 -27.31 -9.94
C PRO A 19 -19.27 -27.76 -8.56
N GLU A 20 -18.74 -27.23 -7.46
CA GLU A 20 -19.11 -27.52 -6.07
C GLU A 20 -19.78 -26.33 -5.34
N GLY A 21 -20.06 -25.19 -5.99
CA GLY A 21 -20.79 -24.05 -5.40
C GLY A 21 -20.01 -23.09 -4.47
N GLY A 22 -18.66 -23.05 -4.50
CA GLY A 22 -17.86 -22.12 -3.68
C GLY A 22 -17.80 -20.67 -4.22
N PRO A 23 -17.65 -19.64 -3.35
CA PRO A 23 -17.52 -18.24 -3.78
C PRO A 23 -16.22 -18.02 -4.57
N SER A 24 -16.34 -17.27 -5.67
CA SER A 24 -15.22 -16.95 -6.57
C SER A 24 -14.54 -15.66 -6.17
N ASP A 25 -13.31 -15.71 -5.65
CA ASP A 25 -12.46 -14.53 -5.52
C ASP A 25 -11.90 -14.10 -6.89
N SER A 26 -11.79 -12.79 -7.07
CA SER A 26 -11.62 -12.07 -8.33
C SER A 26 -10.23 -12.25 -8.96
N ALA A 27 -9.97 -13.42 -9.57
CA ALA A 27 -9.05 -13.64 -10.70
C ALA A 27 -9.12 -15.10 -11.19
N GLN A 28 -10.30 -15.58 -11.58
CA GLN A 28 -10.48 -16.99 -11.97
C GLN A 28 -10.34 -17.21 -13.48
N TRP A 29 -9.16 -17.67 -13.91
CA TRP A 29 -8.98 -18.25 -15.25
C TRP A 29 -8.96 -19.78 -15.14
N TRP A 30 -10.03 -20.42 -15.61
CA TRP A 30 -10.13 -21.87 -15.67
C TRP A 30 -9.56 -22.36 -17.00
N TYR A 31 -8.39 -22.99 -16.99
CA TYR A 31 -7.88 -23.71 -18.16
C TYR A 31 -8.22 -25.20 -18.03
N PRO A 32 -9.10 -25.76 -18.89
CA PRO A 32 -9.21 -27.20 -19.00
C PRO A 32 -7.95 -27.72 -19.67
N TYR A 33 -7.10 -28.41 -18.93
CA TYR A 33 -5.98 -29.11 -19.53
C TYR A 33 -6.34 -30.56 -19.76
N GLU A 34 -6.29 -30.96 -21.03
CA GLU A 34 -6.41 -32.36 -21.40
C GLU A 34 -5.03 -33.01 -21.33
N THR A 35 -4.74 -33.70 -20.23
CA THR A 35 -3.66 -34.69 -20.24
C THR A 35 -4.13 -35.89 -21.06
N ARG A 36 -3.62 -36.06 -22.29
CA ARG A 36 -3.51 -37.42 -22.83
C ARG A 36 -2.55 -38.18 -21.90
N LYS A 37 -2.97 -39.36 -21.42
CA LYS A 37 -2.18 -40.36 -20.69
C LYS A 37 -0.67 -40.14 -20.83
N GLY A 38 -0.03 -39.60 -19.79
CA GLY A 38 1.44 -39.49 -19.73
C GLY A 38 2.04 -38.14 -19.32
N ALA A 39 1.30 -37.23 -18.68
CA ALA A 39 1.96 -36.12 -17.98
C ALA A 39 2.48 -36.59 -16.61
N CYS A 40 3.65 -37.23 -16.62
CA CYS A 40 4.49 -37.23 -15.42
C CYS A 40 4.99 -35.79 -15.25
N PHE A 41 4.67 -35.14 -14.14
CA PHE A 41 5.43 -33.97 -13.73
C PHE A 41 6.79 -34.47 -13.25
N SER A 42 7.72 -34.53 -14.21
CA SER A 42 9.10 -35.01 -14.09
C SER A 42 9.23 -36.49 -13.68
N SER A 43 9.44 -37.36 -14.68
CA SER A 43 10.33 -38.50 -14.49
C SER A 43 11.78 -38.05 -14.75
N ASP A 44 12.61 -38.16 -13.71
CA ASP A 44 14.05 -38.44 -13.77
C ASP A 44 14.95 -37.47 -14.56
N VAL A 45 15.06 -36.21 -14.11
CA VAL A 45 16.32 -35.46 -14.28
C VAL A 45 17.11 -35.58 -12.97
N PRO A 46 18.27 -36.27 -12.95
CA PRO A 46 19.10 -36.35 -11.76
C PRO A 46 19.57 -34.97 -11.32
N GLY A 47 19.10 -34.50 -10.14
CA GLY A 47 19.58 -33.27 -9.51
C GLY A 47 18.53 -32.20 -9.16
N GLN A 48 17.22 -32.42 -9.37
CA GLN A 48 16.19 -31.43 -9.04
C GLN A 48 15.19 -31.97 -8.00
N THR A 49 14.99 -31.21 -6.91
CA THR A 49 14.16 -31.59 -5.76
C THR A 49 12.66 -31.61 -6.10
N THR A 50 11.98 -32.63 -5.58
CA THR A 50 10.55 -32.90 -5.75
C THR A 50 9.68 -32.03 -4.84
N PHE A 51 8.60 -31.46 -5.39
CA PHE A 51 7.51 -30.90 -4.58
C PHE A 51 6.42 -31.97 -4.40
N GLY A 52 6.16 -32.33 -3.14
CA GLY A 52 5.09 -33.24 -2.75
C GLY A 52 3.93 -32.48 -2.11
N PRO A 53 2.78 -33.13 -1.83
CA PRO A 53 1.60 -32.51 -1.23
C PRO A 53 1.81 -31.93 0.19
N ALA A 54 3.03 -31.97 0.72
CA ALA A 54 3.43 -31.40 2.00
C ALA A 54 4.60 -30.40 1.89
N THR A 55 4.97 -29.95 0.69
CA THR A 55 6.04 -28.95 0.53
C THR A 55 5.41 -27.60 0.18
N THR A 56 5.37 -26.68 1.15
CA THR A 56 5.43 -25.25 0.84
C THR A 56 6.61 -25.06 -0.12
N PRO A 57 6.45 -24.45 -1.30
CA PRO A 57 7.56 -24.30 -2.22
C PRO A 57 8.70 -23.56 -1.52
N SER A 58 9.78 -24.29 -1.26
CA SER A 58 11.03 -23.74 -0.75
C SER A 58 11.56 -22.77 -1.79
N SER A 59 11.84 -21.55 -1.32
CA SER A 59 12.91 -20.65 -1.74
C SER A 59 13.68 -21.10 -2.99
N ASN A 60 13.64 -20.24 -4.02
CA ASN A 60 14.42 -20.24 -5.27
C ASN A 60 13.60 -20.71 -6.49
N GLY A 61 12.80 -19.77 -7.01
CA GLY A 61 12.25 -19.83 -8.36
C GLY A 61 13.35 -19.99 -9.41
N TYR A 62 13.16 -20.91 -10.35
CA TYR A 62 14.06 -21.09 -11.47
C TYR A 62 13.84 -19.98 -12.50
N GLY A 63 14.95 -19.34 -12.92
CA GLY A 63 15.01 -18.22 -13.85
C GLY A 63 14.31 -18.45 -15.19
N GLY A 64 13.07 -17.97 -15.24
CA GLY A 64 12.32 -17.44 -16.39
C GLY A 64 11.55 -16.21 -15.87
N PRO A 65 11.02 -15.32 -16.73
CA PRO A 65 10.54 -14.00 -16.32
C PRO A 65 9.55 -14.14 -15.15
N THR A 66 9.89 -13.50 -14.04
CA THR A 66 9.09 -13.26 -12.81
C THR A 66 7.69 -13.90 -12.76
N GLY A 67 7.42 -14.70 -11.72
CA GLY A 67 6.11 -14.60 -11.10
C GLY A 67 4.99 -15.52 -11.55
N ILE A 68 5.19 -16.85 -11.57
CA ILE A 68 4.08 -17.79 -11.79
C ILE A 68 4.12 -18.90 -10.74
N THR A 69 3.14 -18.91 -9.84
CA THR A 69 2.87 -20.01 -8.89
C THR A 69 1.72 -20.87 -9.41
N VAL A 70 1.95 -22.17 -9.58
CA VAL A 70 0.90 -23.12 -9.99
C VAL A 70 0.42 -23.90 -8.77
N ARG A 71 -0.85 -23.76 -8.40
CA ARG A 71 -1.50 -24.56 -7.35
C ARG A 71 -2.43 -25.59 -7.96
N VAL A 72 -2.16 -26.87 -7.74
CA VAL A 72 -3.06 -27.96 -8.17
C VAL A 72 -4.15 -28.14 -7.11
N ASP A 73 -5.41 -28.02 -7.52
CA ASP A 73 -6.55 -28.01 -6.60
C ASP A 73 -7.27 -29.36 -6.55
N SER A 74 -7.46 -30.00 -7.71
CA SER A 74 -8.21 -31.26 -7.78
C SER A 74 -7.82 -32.10 -8.98
N THR A 75 -8.11 -33.40 -8.86
CA THR A 75 -8.07 -34.37 -9.95
C THR A 75 -9.46 -34.97 -10.10
N VAL A 76 -10.11 -34.77 -11.25
CA VAL A 76 -11.39 -35.42 -11.58
C VAL A 76 -11.20 -36.35 -12.76
N GLY A 77 -11.14 -37.66 -12.48
CA GLY A 77 -10.74 -38.67 -13.46
C GLY A 77 -9.29 -38.46 -13.91
N ASP A 78 -9.06 -38.46 -15.22
CA ASP A 78 -7.73 -38.19 -15.82
C ASP A 78 -7.45 -36.69 -15.99
N LYS A 79 -8.31 -35.79 -15.47
CA LYS A 79 -8.15 -34.35 -15.59
C LYS A 79 -7.64 -33.77 -14.29
N LEU A 80 -6.46 -33.19 -14.42
CA LEU A 80 -5.94 -32.14 -13.59
C LEU A 80 -6.81 -30.85 -13.53
N TYR A 81 -6.88 -30.17 -12.38
CA TYR A 81 -7.35 -28.78 -12.24
C TYR A 81 -6.33 -27.98 -11.42
N ALA A 82 -5.89 -26.83 -11.93
CA ALA A 82 -4.86 -26.01 -11.29
C ALA A 82 -5.14 -24.52 -11.51
N TYR A 83 -4.78 -23.71 -10.51
CA TYR A 83 -4.77 -22.26 -10.57
C TYR A 83 -3.37 -21.77 -10.93
N VAL A 84 -3.33 -20.79 -11.82
CA VAL A 84 -2.12 -20.03 -12.13
C VAL A 84 -2.23 -18.71 -11.38
N LEU A 85 -1.35 -18.51 -10.41
CA LEU A 85 -1.23 -17.28 -9.63
C LEU A 85 -0.02 -16.50 -10.14
N PHE A 86 -0.20 -15.20 -10.32
CA PHE A 86 0.88 -14.29 -10.67
C PHE A 86 1.56 -13.77 -9.40
N ASP A 87 2.86 -13.51 -9.50
CA ASP A 87 3.71 -12.93 -8.44
C ASP A 87 4.62 -11.90 -9.13
N ARG A 88 4.07 -10.70 -9.37
CA ARG A 88 4.67 -9.73 -10.28
C ARG A 88 6.06 -9.27 -9.85
N ASP A 89 6.33 -9.18 -8.56
CA ASP A 89 7.59 -8.67 -8.03
C ASP A 89 8.54 -9.77 -7.52
N GLY A 90 8.09 -11.02 -7.47
CA GLY A 90 8.92 -12.20 -7.19
C GLY A 90 9.24 -12.36 -5.72
N ASP A 91 8.39 -11.87 -4.82
CA ASP A 91 8.60 -11.90 -3.37
C ASP A 91 8.11 -13.20 -2.71
N GLY A 92 7.41 -14.05 -3.48
CA GLY A 92 6.88 -15.34 -3.05
C GLY A 92 5.44 -15.28 -2.56
N ILE A 93 4.80 -14.12 -2.59
CA ILE A 93 3.39 -13.88 -2.33
C ILE A 93 2.69 -13.68 -3.68
N ALA A 94 1.45 -14.18 -3.80
CA ALA A 94 0.70 -14.06 -5.04
C ALA A 94 -0.05 -12.72 -5.08
N ASP A 95 -0.13 -12.11 -6.27
CA ASP A 95 -0.75 -10.80 -6.52
C ASP A 95 -2.13 -10.59 -5.87
N ASN A 96 -2.91 -11.65 -5.71
CA ASN A 96 -4.27 -11.57 -5.17
C ASN A 96 -4.33 -11.54 -3.64
N VAL A 97 -3.21 -11.80 -2.97
CA VAL A 97 -3.06 -11.78 -1.51
C VAL A 97 -1.85 -10.95 -1.07
N ASP A 98 -1.21 -10.25 -2.01
CA ASP A 98 -0.04 -9.41 -1.80
C ASP A 98 -0.47 -7.97 -1.51
N ASN A 99 -0.09 -7.44 -0.35
CA ASN A 99 -0.37 -6.06 0.05
C ASN A 99 0.54 -5.02 -0.63
N CYS A 100 1.55 -5.44 -1.41
CA CYS A 100 2.37 -4.59 -2.26
C CYS A 100 2.70 -5.24 -3.61
N ILE A 101 1.69 -5.41 -4.48
CA ILE A 101 1.76 -6.15 -5.76
C ILE A 101 2.83 -5.72 -6.82
N SER A 102 3.67 -4.75 -6.52
CA SER A 102 4.75 -4.31 -7.40
C SER A 102 6.07 -4.06 -6.67
N VAL A 103 6.12 -4.28 -5.36
CA VAL A 103 7.27 -3.99 -4.50
C VAL A 103 7.44 -5.15 -3.53
N ALA A 104 8.43 -5.98 -3.81
CA ALA A 104 8.67 -7.20 -3.06
C ALA A 104 8.77 -6.97 -1.54
N ASN A 105 7.87 -7.59 -0.78
CA ASN A 105 7.83 -7.60 0.68
C ASN A 105 7.36 -8.97 1.21
N PRO A 106 8.25 -9.98 1.22
CA PRO A 106 7.90 -11.34 1.62
C PRO A 106 7.36 -11.48 3.06
N ASP A 107 7.58 -10.46 3.91
CA ASP A 107 7.08 -10.40 5.29
C ASP A 107 5.66 -9.83 5.40
N GLN A 108 5.15 -9.20 4.34
CA GLN A 108 3.81 -8.62 4.22
C GLN A 108 3.47 -7.69 5.40
N ALA A 109 4.46 -6.95 5.90
CA ALA A 109 4.29 -6.05 7.03
C ALA A 109 3.25 -4.96 6.72
N ASP A 110 2.24 -4.83 7.59
CA ASP A 110 1.15 -3.85 7.52
C ASP A 110 0.75 -3.51 8.99
N PRO A 111 1.45 -2.56 9.63
CA PRO A 111 1.31 -2.30 11.06
C PRO A 111 0.06 -1.50 11.43
N ASP A 112 -0.55 -0.78 10.49
CA ASP A 112 -1.78 0.00 10.72
C ASP A 112 -3.04 -0.69 10.18
N GLY A 113 -2.89 -1.77 9.41
CA GLY A 113 -3.95 -2.68 9.01
C GLY A 113 -4.85 -2.11 7.93
N ASP A 114 -4.30 -1.28 7.05
CA ASP A 114 -5.04 -0.59 5.99
C ASP A 114 -5.10 -1.39 4.67
N GLY A 115 -4.33 -2.47 4.59
CA GLY A 115 -4.26 -3.37 3.44
C GLY A 115 -3.16 -3.04 2.44
N ILE A 116 -2.36 -2.01 2.69
CA ILE A 116 -1.18 -1.61 1.92
C ILE A 116 0.07 -1.96 2.73
N GLY A 117 1.02 -2.69 2.13
CA GLY A 117 2.23 -3.08 2.85
C GLY A 117 3.16 -1.89 3.10
N SER A 118 3.92 -1.93 4.20
CA SER A 118 4.77 -0.82 4.66
C SER A 118 5.78 -0.33 3.63
N VAL A 119 6.16 -1.16 2.65
CA VAL A 119 7.14 -0.80 1.61
C VAL A 119 6.51 -0.01 0.45
N CYS A 120 5.19 -0.06 0.31
CA CYS A 120 4.43 0.63 -0.73
C CYS A 120 3.34 1.57 -0.18
N ASP A 121 3.30 1.74 1.14
CA ASP A 121 2.42 2.65 1.86
C ASP A 121 3.06 4.04 2.03
N ASN A 122 2.35 5.09 1.61
CA ASN A 122 2.79 6.48 1.77
C ASN A 122 2.54 7.04 3.18
N CYS A 123 1.89 6.28 4.06
CA CYS A 123 1.74 6.54 5.48
C CYS A 123 1.87 5.26 6.33
N PRO A 124 3.06 4.63 6.46
CA PRO A 124 3.29 3.29 7.02
C PRO A 124 2.82 2.99 8.45
N THR A 125 2.20 3.95 9.14
CA THR A 125 1.73 3.83 10.52
C THR A 125 0.39 4.53 10.75
N VAL A 126 -0.24 5.05 9.69
CA VAL A 126 -1.48 5.82 9.75
C VAL A 126 -2.43 5.33 8.67
N TYR A 127 -3.41 4.51 9.09
CA TYR A 127 -4.43 3.92 8.24
C TYR A 127 -4.97 4.87 7.15
N ASN A 128 -4.68 4.58 5.88
CA ASN A 128 -5.12 5.35 4.73
C ASN A 128 -5.25 4.50 3.44
N PRO A 129 -6.23 3.59 3.34
CA PRO A 129 -6.33 2.63 2.22
C PRO A 129 -6.47 3.26 0.83
N ASN A 130 -6.82 4.54 0.75
CA ASN A 130 -6.91 5.28 -0.51
C ASN A 130 -5.57 5.85 -1.00
N GLN A 131 -4.53 5.80 -0.16
CA GLN A 131 -3.17 6.27 -0.43
C GLN A 131 -3.16 7.68 -1.04
N ALA A 132 -4.06 8.55 -0.56
CA ALA A 132 -4.17 9.92 -1.07
C ALA A 132 -2.88 10.69 -0.77
N ASP A 133 -2.33 11.32 -1.80
CA ASP A 133 -1.17 12.20 -1.74
C ASP A 133 -1.44 13.34 -2.74
N SER A 134 -1.99 14.45 -2.25
CA SER A 134 -2.50 15.52 -3.10
C SER A 134 -1.38 16.29 -3.79
N ASP A 135 -0.20 16.39 -3.17
CA ASP A 135 0.93 17.15 -3.69
C ASP A 135 2.01 16.26 -4.37
N HIS A 136 1.82 14.94 -4.33
CA HIS A 136 2.67 13.92 -4.95
C HIS A 136 4.11 13.94 -4.42
N ASN A 137 4.30 14.27 -3.14
CA ASN A 137 5.61 14.32 -2.52
C ASN A 137 6.07 12.95 -1.95
N GLY A 138 5.21 11.94 -1.96
CA GLY A 138 5.47 10.59 -1.45
C GLY A 138 5.07 10.37 0.02
N ILE A 139 4.53 11.39 0.68
CA ILE A 139 3.92 11.33 2.02
C ILE A 139 2.41 11.46 1.82
N GLY A 140 1.63 10.53 2.36
CA GLY A 140 0.18 10.59 2.20
C GLY A 140 -0.45 11.73 3.01
N ASP A 141 -1.56 12.25 2.51
CA ASP A 141 -2.37 13.30 3.14
C ASP A 141 -2.77 12.94 4.58
N ALA A 142 -2.83 11.65 4.92
CA ALA A 142 -3.20 11.15 6.24
C ALA A 142 -2.10 11.33 7.30
N CYS A 143 -0.83 11.29 6.91
CA CYS A 143 0.34 11.42 7.79
C CYS A 143 1.17 12.67 7.50
N GLN A 144 0.83 13.41 6.45
CA GLN A 144 1.38 14.72 6.18
C GLN A 144 1.01 15.69 7.31
N SER A 145 2.01 16.32 7.93
CA SER A 145 1.75 17.49 8.77
C SER A 145 1.18 18.60 7.89
N CYS A 146 0.10 19.22 8.35
CA CYS A 146 -0.48 20.38 7.69
C CYS A 146 0.42 21.63 7.76
N CYS A 147 1.48 21.60 8.58
CA CYS A 147 2.47 22.67 8.70
C CYS A 147 3.51 22.54 7.59
N VAL A 148 3.75 23.61 6.83
CA VAL A 148 4.71 23.61 5.72
C VAL A 148 5.73 24.74 5.88
N GLY A 149 7.02 24.41 5.81
CA GLY A 149 8.09 25.39 5.93
C GLY A 149 8.38 25.73 7.39
N THR A 150 7.85 26.84 7.89
CA THR A 150 8.02 27.30 9.28
C THR A 150 6.66 27.54 9.91
N THR A 151 6.52 27.23 11.20
CA THR A 151 5.29 27.51 11.95
C THR A 151 4.91 28.99 11.89
N GLY A 152 3.65 29.32 12.10
CA GLY A 152 3.17 30.70 12.27
C GLY A 152 2.36 31.23 11.08
N ASN A 153 2.24 30.47 9.99
CA ASN A 153 1.33 30.78 8.88
C ASN A 153 -0.08 30.26 9.22
N VAL A 154 -0.63 30.78 10.33
CA VAL A 154 -1.87 30.32 10.96
C VAL A 154 -3.06 30.36 9.99
N ASN A 155 -3.07 31.29 9.03
CA ASN A 155 -4.15 31.43 8.06
C ASN A 155 -3.90 30.75 6.70
N MET A 156 -2.77 30.06 6.53
CA MET A 156 -2.40 29.34 5.31
C MET A 156 -2.26 30.21 4.05
N THR A 157 -1.93 31.49 4.19
CA THR A 157 -1.67 32.37 3.03
C THR A 157 -0.28 32.19 2.43
N GLY A 158 0.62 31.49 3.13
CA GLY A 158 1.96 31.14 2.67
C GLY A 158 3.04 32.13 3.10
N ILE A 159 2.69 33.12 3.92
CA ILE A 159 3.60 34.07 4.55
C ILE A 159 3.20 34.22 6.02
N VAL A 160 4.18 34.53 6.88
CA VAL A 160 3.91 34.80 8.30
C VAL A 160 3.81 36.31 8.51
N ASP A 161 2.61 36.81 8.77
CA ASP A 161 2.31 38.23 8.91
C ASP A 161 1.26 38.56 10.01
N LEU A 162 0.76 39.80 10.01
CA LEU A 162 -0.19 40.29 11.02
C LEU A 162 -1.60 39.66 10.90
N ALA A 163 -1.94 39.09 9.75
CA ALA A 163 -3.19 38.36 9.55
C ALA A 163 -3.15 36.99 10.22
N ASP A 164 -1.98 36.37 10.34
CA ASP A 164 -1.79 35.15 11.14
C ASP A 164 -1.99 35.45 12.62
N LEU A 165 -1.42 36.56 13.10
CA LEU A 165 -1.62 37.03 14.47
C LEU A 165 -3.10 37.24 14.78
N SER A 166 -3.83 37.88 13.87
CA SER A 166 -5.27 38.12 14.00
C SER A 166 -6.06 36.82 14.06
N SER A 167 -5.68 35.83 13.25
CA SER A 167 -6.29 34.50 13.20
C SER A 167 -6.05 33.73 14.49
N LEU A 168 -4.81 33.75 15.01
CA LEU A 168 -4.44 33.10 16.27
C LEU A 168 -5.17 33.72 17.47
N VAL A 169 -5.26 35.05 17.54
CA VAL A 169 -6.04 35.73 18.58
C VAL A 169 -7.51 35.34 18.50
N SER A 170 -8.11 35.32 17.30
CA SER A 170 -9.51 34.95 17.11
C SER A 170 -9.80 33.52 17.57
N TYR A 171 -8.88 32.59 17.32
CA TYR A 171 -8.96 31.21 17.82
C TYR A 171 -8.87 31.16 19.35
N LEU A 172 -7.81 31.73 19.95
CA LEU A 172 -7.55 31.69 21.39
C LEU A 172 -8.66 32.37 22.21
N THR A 173 -9.32 33.37 21.64
CA THR A 173 -10.40 34.12 22.30
C THR A 173 -11.80 33.56 22.01
N GLY A 174 -11.90 32.47 21.23
CA GLY A 174 -13.17 31.84 20.89
C GLY A 174 -14.07 32.70 19.98
N GLN A 175 -13.50 33.62 19.20
CA GLN A 175 -14.24 34.50 18.29
C GLN A 175 -14.61 33.82 16.95
N GLY A 176 -14.53 32.49 16.89
CA GLY A 176 -15.05 31.68 15.78
C GLY A 176 -14.05 31.35 14.67
N TYR A 177 -12.76 31.70 14.82
CA TYR A 177 -11.75 31.19 13.91
C TYR A 177 -11.45 29.71 14.20
N ILE A 178 -11.59 28.87 13.18
CA ILE A 178 -11.24 27.45 13.24
C ILE A 178 -9.88 27.31 12.58
N LEU A 179 -8.89 26.80 13.31
CA LEU A 179 -7.55 26.60 12.79
C LEU A 179 -7.58 25.61 11.62
N PRO A 180 -7.09 25.99 10.43
CA PRO A 180 -6.90 25.05 9.33
C PRO A 180 -5.86 23.98 9.69
N CYS A 181 -4.88 24.35 10.51
CA CYS A 181 -3.84 23.48 11.03
C CYS A 181 -3.44 23.92 12.44
N SER A 182 -3.48 23.01 13.40
CA SER A 182 -2.99 23.27 14.75
C SER A 182 -1.46 23.42 14.79
N ASP A 183 -0.73 22.71 13.93
CA ASP A 183 0.73 22.70 13.95
C ASP A 183 1.33 24.05 13.51
N GLU A 184 0.68 24.75 12.57
CA GLU A 184 1.04 26.13 12.21
C GLU A 184 0.76 27.11 13.36
N ALA A 185 -0.28 26.87 14.15
CA ALA A 185 -0.68 27.73 15.27
C ALA A 185 0.09 27.43 16.57
N ASN A 186 0.68 26.25 16.70
CA ASN A 186 1.60 25.86 17.77
C ASN A 186 3.01 26.39 17.45
N VAL A 187 3.12 27.71 17.33
CA VAL A 187 4.30 28.46 16.90
C VAL A 187 5.55 28.10 17.69
N ASN A 188 5.42 27.74 18.96
CA ASN A 188 6.57 27.36 19.78
C ASN A 188 6.83 25.84 19.88
N LYS A 189 6.04 25.02 19.18
CA LYS A 189 6.11 23.55 19.21
C LYS A 189 5.99 22.94 20.61
N SER A 190 5.23 23.55 21.51
CA SER A 190 4.92 22.99 22.84
C SER A 190 4.01 21.77 22.79
N GLY A 191 3.26 21.61 21.70
CA GLY A 191 2.29 20.53 21.49
C GLY A 191 0.85 20.93 21.82
N ILE A 192 0.63 22.18 22.24
CA ILE A 192 -0.67 22.79 22.44
C ILE A 192 -0.66 24.17 21.82
N VAL A 193 -1.83 24.66 21.38
CA VAL A 193 -1.98 26.04 20.90
C VAL A 193 -2.45 26.90 22.07
N ASP A 194 -1.59 27.79 22.57
CA ASP A 194 -1.86 28.63 23.73
C ASP A 194 -1.28 30.06 23.61
N LEU A 195 -1.27 30.80 24.72
CA LEU A 195 -0.81 32.19 24.76
C LEU A 195 0.72 32.32 24.57
N ALA A 196 1.49 31.26 24.79
CA ALA A 196 2.91 31.25 24.52
C ALA A 196 3.20 31.19 23.01
N ASP A 197 2.32 30.56 22.21
CA ASP A 197 2.40 30.63 20.75
C ASP A 197 2.12 32.04 20.23
N LEU A 198 1.11 32.70 20.81
CA LEU A 198 0.83 34.09 20.51
C LEU A 198 2.03 34.99 20.82
N SER A 199 2.67 34.76 21.97
CA SER A 199 3.86 35.52 22.39
C SER A 199 5.04 35.29 21.44
N ALA A 200 5.25 34.05 21.00
CA ALA A 200 6.27 33.69 20.02
C ALA A 200 6.03 34.38 18.67
N LEU A 201 4.80 34.33 18.17
CA LEU A 201 4.42 34.97 16.91
C LEU A 201 4.58 36.49 16.95
N VAL A 202 4.15 37.14 18.04
CA VAL A 202 4.37 38.58 18.24
C VAL A 202 5.87 38.90 18.26
N SER A 203 6.67 38.10 18.97
CA SER A 203 8.12 38.32 19.06
C SER A 203 8.81 38.15 17.71
N TYR A 204 8.34 37.25 16.84
CA TYR A 204 8.83 37.11 15.47
C TYR A 204 8.49 38.34 14.64
N LEU A 205 7.20 38.69 14.58
CA LEU A 205 6.67 39.79 13.74
C LEU A 205 7.24 41.16 14.13
N THR A 206 7.58 41.35 15.40
CA THR A 206 8.13 42.62 15.92
C THR A 206 9.65 42.70 15.90
N GLY A 207 10.35 41.65 15.43
CA GLY A 207 11.82 41.59 15.44
C GLY A 207 12.42 41.42 16.84
N GLY A 208 11.64 40.88 17.78
CA GLY A 208 12.05 40.55 19.16
C GLY A 208 13.03 39.37 19.27
N GLY A 209 13.50 38.83 18.14
CA GLY A 209 14.54 37.79 18.08
C GLY A 209 14.04 36.35 18.15
N TYR A 210 12.73 36.13 18.13
CA TYR A 210 12.18 34.77 18.00
C TYR A 210 12.37 34.28 16.56
N VAL A 211 12.89 33.07 16.40
CA VAL A 211 13.08 32.41 15.10
C VAL A 211 12.08 31.28 15.00
N LEU A 212 11.24 31.31 13.97
CA LEU A 212 10.18 30.31 13.78
C LEU A 212 10.81 28.93 13.55
N PRO A 213 10.43 27.91 14.33
CA PRO A 213 10.81 26.54 14.06
C PRO A 213 10.30 26.08 12.68
N ASN A 214 11.09 25.25 12.00
CA ASN A 214 10.62 24.56 10.81
C ASN A 214 9.50 23.59 11.18
N CYS A 215 8.47 23.45 10.34
CA CYS A 215 7.57 22.31 10.36
C CYS A 215 8.39 21.04 10.09
N LEU A 216 8.24 20.00 10.91
CA LEU A 216 8.95 18.71 10.76
C LEU A 216 7.94 17.63 10.45
#